data_AF-A0A924XFG4-F1
#
_entry.id   AF-A0A924XFG4-F1
#
_cell.length_a   1.000
_cell.length_b   1.000
_cell.length_c   1.000
_cell.angle_alpha   90.00
_cell.angle_beta   90.00
_cell.angle_gamma   90.00
#
_symmetry.space_group_name_H-M   'P 1'
#
loop_
_entity.id
_entity.type
_entity.pdbx_description
1 polymer ?
#
loop_
_entity_poly.entity_id
_entity_poly.type
_entity_poly.pdbx_seq_one_letter_code
_entity_poly.pdbx_strand_id
1 'polypeptide(L)'
;MKTQLLTIIVLAVLSLSTNAVAQISTRGKNMEVKQLQSPQEPRLGFVIHGGAGTITRKSLTPELEAEYRAKLTEAVLAGYKALQDGKTSVDAVEIAVKIMEDSPLFNAGKGAVFNADGVNELDASIMDGKTLKAGAVAELHHIKNPISLARVVMEKSEHVFLVGDGAEKFARENKFEFVPQKYFYTESRWKALQRIKAEEKKKAEADKKG
;
A
#
# COMPACT_ATOMS: atom_id res chain seq x y z
N MET A 1 -15.05 4.17 -72.33
CA MET A 1 -14.65 3.53 -71.05
C MET A 1 -14.68 4.63 -69.99
N LYS A 2 -15.70 4.69 -69.12
CA LYS A 2 -15.62 4.36 -67.66
C LYS A 2 -14.29 4.88 -67.06
N THR A 3 -14.22 5.83 -66.13
CA THR A 3 -14.88 6.00 -64.80
C THR A 3 -14.48 7.41 -64.29
N GLN A 4 -15.36 8.35 -63.91
CA GLN A 4 -15.94 8.58 -62.57
C GLN A 4 -14.98 8.30 -61.39
N LEU A 5 -14.52 9.34 -60.65
CA LEU A 5 -14.97 9.65 -59.27
C LEU A 5 -14.12 10.73 -58.53
N LEU A 6 -14.88 11.65 -57.91
CA LEU A 6 -14.78 12.20 -56.54
C LEU A 6 -13.59 13.06 -56.05
N THR A 7 -13.92 14.33 -55.83
CA THR A 7 -13.52 15.19 -54.71
C THR A 7 -13.69 14.49 -53.35
N ILE A 8 -12.63 14.44 -52.52
CA ILE A 8 -12.74 14.48 -51.05
C ILE A 8 -11.63 15.38 -50.51
N ILE A 9 -12.06 16.50 -49.93
CA ILE A 9 -11.30 17.30 -48.96
C ILE A 9 -11.27 16.48 -47.66
N VAL A 10 -10.09 16.10 -47.18
CA VAL A 10 -9.87 15.85 -45.74
C VAL A 10 -8.80 16.83 -45.27
N LEU A 11 -9.26 17.93 -44.69
CA LEU A 11 -8.51 18.65 -43.67
C LEU A 11 -8.33 17.69 -42.50
N ALA A 12 -7.15 17.09 -42.37
CA ALA A 12 -6.71 16.50 -41.12
C ALA A 12 -5.95 17.58 -40.33
N VAL A 13 -6.69 18.47 -39.68
CA VAL A 13 -6.20 19.13 -38.47
C VAL A 13 -6.33 18.09 -37.36
N LEU A 14 -5.25 17.37 -37.09
CA LEU A 14 -5.07 16.66 -35.81
C LEU A 14 -3.72 17.08 -35.27
N SER A 15 -3.81 18.08 -34.41
CA SER A 15 -2.90 18.47 -33.35
C SER A 15 -1.76 17.49 -33.11
N LEU A 16 -0.51 17.98 -33.26
CA LEU A 16 0.60 17.48 -32.48
C LEU A 16 0.25 17.61 -31.00
N SER A 17 -0.18 16.50 -30.39
CA SER A 17 0.14 16.25 -29.00
C SER A 17 0.84 14.90 -29.00
N THR A 18 2.12 14.95 -28.64
CA THR A 18 2.98 13.79 -28.50
C THR A 18 2.30 12.80 -27.55
N ASN A 19 1.88 11.65 -28.05
CA ASN A 19 1.68 10.48 -27.22
C ASN A 19 3.04 10.11 -26.65
N ALA A 20 3.34 10.61 -25.44
CA ALA A 20 4.44 10.12 -24.65
C ALA A 20 4.12 8.67 -24.28
N VAL A 21 4.63 7.74 -25.09
CA VAL A 21 4.74 6.33 -24.75
C VAL A 21 5.57 6.25 -23.48
N ALA A 22 5.05 5.57 -22.45
CA ALA A 22 5.85 5.21 -21.28
C ALA A 22 7.06 4.39 -21.74
N GLN A 23 8.25 5.00 -21.76
CA GLN A 23 9.48 4.25 -21.96
C GLN A 23 9.95 3.73 -20.62
N ILE A 24 9.65 2.46 -20.36
CA ILE A 24 10.42 1.66 -19.41
C ILE A 24 11.79 1.47 -20.05
N SER A 25 12.78 2.23 -19.60
CA SER A 25 14.17 1.98 -19.95
C SER A 25 14.78 1.06 -18.89
N THR A 26 14.87 -0.24 -19.20
CA THR A 26 15.69 -1.15 -18.40
C THR A 26 17.15 -0.91 -18.76
N ARG A 27 17.88 -0.16 -17.93
CA ARG A 27 19.34 -0.15 -17.96
C ARG A 27 19.86 -0.75 -16.65
N GLY A 28 20.02 -2.07 -16.65
CA GLY A 28 20.53 -2.83 -15.49
C GLY A 28 19.47 -3.10 -14.40
N LYS A 29 19.86 -3.85 -13.37
CA LYS A 29 19.01 -4.37 -12.27
C LYS A 29 18.34 -3.29 -11.38
N ASN A 30 18.46 -2.00 -11.70
CA ASN A 30 17.93 -0.91 -10.89
C ASN A 30 16.77 -0.23 -11.61
N MET A 31 15.56 -0.37 -11.07
CA MET A 31 14.42 0.46 -11.44
C MET A 31 14.63 1.85 -10.83
N GLU A 32 14.96 2.84 -11.65
CA GLU A 32 15.11 4.23 -11.22
C GLU A 32 13.82 5.00 -11.54
N VAL A 33 13.22 5.63 -10.53
CA VAL A 33 12.07 6.52 -10.73
C VAL A 33 12.57 7.82 -11.36
N LYS A 34 12.65 7.86 -12.69
CA LYS A 34 12.72 9.14 -13.40
C LYS A 34 11.36 9.81 -13.26
N GLN A 35 11.33 10.85 -12.43
CA GLN A 35 10.31 11.90 -12.31
C GLN A 35 8.98 11.54 -13.00
N LEU A 36 8.00 11.09 -12.22
CA LEU A 36 6.65 10.82 -12.72
C LEU A 36 6.09 12.09 -13.38
N GLN A 37 6.05 12.09 -14.72
CA GLN A 37 5.50 13.21 -15.47
C GLN A 37 3.97 13.15 -15.37
N SER A 38 3.40 14.10 -14.64
CA SER A 38 1.95 14.27 -14.60
C SER A 38 1.44 14.73 -15.97
N PRO A 39 0.23 14.30 -16.40
CA PRO A 39 -0.52 15.07 -17.38
C PRO A 39 -0.53 16.53 -16.93
N GLN A 40 -0.31 17.49 -17.85
CA GLN A 40 -0.31 18.90 -17.46
C GLN A 40 -1.65 19.30 -16.82
N GLU A 41 -2.74 18.64 -17.21
CA GLU A 41 -4.06 18.79 -16.60
C GLU A 41 -4.82 17.43 -16.58
N PRO A 42 -5.30 16.96 -15.41
CA PRO A 42 -5.00 17.46 -14.07
C PRO A 42 -3.59 17.05 -13.60
N ARG A 43 -2.92 17.91 -12.83
CA ARG A 43 -1.68 17.54 -12.12
C ARG A 43 -1.97 16.47 -11.07
N LEU A 44 -1.35 15.30 -11.20
CA LEU A 44 -1.53 14.16 -10.31
C LEU A 44 -0.38 14.09 -9.28
N GLY A 45 -0.73 14.16 -8.00
CA GLY A 45 0.19 13.84 -6.90
C GLY A 45 -0.17 12.51 -6.26
N PHE A 46 0.81 11.62 -6.08
CA PHE A 46 0.64 10.38 -5.35
C PHE A 46 1.83 10.16 -4.42
N VAL A 47 1.55 9.97 -3.13
CA VAL A 47 2.56 9.88 -2.08
C VAL A 47 2.23 8.69 -1.19
N ILE A 48 3.27 7.97 -0.75
CA ILE A 48 3.17 6.85 0.18
C ILE A 48 4.24 6.99 1.27
N HIS A 49 4.07 6.29 2.40
CA HIS A 49 5.12 6.14 3.41
C HIS A 49 5.21 4.70 3.92
N GLY A 50 6.41 4.21 4.22
CA GLY A 50 6.64 2.90 4.83
C GLY A 50 6.71 2.90 6.36
N GLY A 51 6.46 4.06 6.98
CA GLY A 51 6.58 4.28 8.42
C GLY A 51 7.66 5.30 8.76
N ALA A 52 7.51 5.98 9.90
CA ALA A 52 8.47 6.94 10.44
C ALA A 52 8.93 6.49 11.83
N GLY A 53 10.16 6.82 12.22
CA GLY A 53 10.70 6.43 13.52
C GLY A 53 12.23 6.52 13.56
N THR A 54 12.84 5.84 14.54
CA THR A 54 14.30 5.82 14.75
C THR A 54 15.04 4.90 13.77
N ILE A 55 14.78 5.07 12.47
CA ILE A 55 15.52 4.40 11.42
C ILE A 55 16.83 5.17 11.25
N THR A 56 17.91 4.66 11.84
CA THR A 56 19.23 5.28 11.65
C THR A 56 19.88 4.77 10.38
N ARG A 57 20.65 5.62 9.69
CA ARG A 57 21.44 5.19 8.52
C ARG A 57 22.40 4.03 8.85
N LYS A 58 22.84 3.94 10.12
CA LYS A 58 23.71 2.88 10.63
C LYS A 58 23.01 1.51 10.75
N SER A 59 21.68 1.50 10.87
CA SER A 59 20.88 0.27 11.00
C SER A 59 20.40 -0.29 9.66
N LEU A 60 20.75 0.34 8.53
CA LEU A 60 20.39 -0.10 7.18
C LEU A 60 21.66 -0.51 6.43
N THR A 61 21.74 -1.76 6.01
CA THR A 61 22.75 -2.16 5.02
C THR A 61 22.34 -1.62 3.65
N PRO A 62 23.30 -1.40 2.72
CA PRO A 62 22.98 -0.95 1.36
C PRO A 62 21.97 -1.86 0.64
N GLU A 63 22.04 -3.17 0.89
CA GLU A 63 21.14 -4.17 0.30
C GLU A 63 19.72 -4.00 0.85
N LEU A 64 19.59 -3.87 2.17
CA LEU A 64 18.28 -3.66 2.80
C LEU A 64 17.67 -2.30 2.38
N GLU A 65 18.48 -1.24 2.28
CA GLU A 65 18.02 0.05 1.74
C GLU A 65 17.52 -0.10 0.30
N ALA A 66 18.22 -0.85 -0.55
CA ALA A 66 17.81 -1.11 -1.91
C ALA A 66 16.48 -1.89 -1.98
N GLU A 67 16.27 -2.88 -1.10
CA GLU A 67 15.01 -3.62 -0.99
C GLU A 67 13.83 -2.70 -0.61
N TYR A 68 14.00 -1.85 0.42
CA TYR A 68 12.98 -0.86 0.81
C TYR A 68 12.67 0.09 -0.35
N ARG A 69 13.69 0.64 -1.02
CA ARG A 69 13.50 1.56 -2.16
C ARG A 69 12.79 0.88 -3.32
N ALA A 70 13.17 -0.35 -3.65
CA ALA A 70 12.54 -1.10 -4.72
C ALA A 70 11.05 -1.34 -4.43
N LYS A 71 10.72 -1.75 -3.20
CA LYS A 71 9.32 -2.02 -2.83
C LYS A 71 8.47 -0.74 -2.71
N LEU A 72 9.01 0.35 -2.17
CA LEU A 72 8.33 1.65 -2.18
C LEU A 72 8.11 2.15 -3.62
N THR A 73 9.10 1.96 -4.49
CA THR A 73 9.00 2.30 -5.91
C THR A 73 7.88 1.50 -6.59
N GLU A 74 7.82 0.20 -6.35
CA GLU A 74 6.75 -0.66 -6.87
C GLU A 74 5.36 -0.17 -6.43
N ALA A 75 5.17 0.09 -5.13
CA ALA A 75 3.90 0.54 -4.58
C ALA A 75 3.46 1.90 -5.13
N VAL A 76 4.36 2.90 -5.14
CA VAL A 76 4.04 4.26 -5.61
C VAL A 76 3.75 4.28 -7.11
N LEU A 77 4.51 3.53 -7.91
CA LEU A 77 4.30 3.45 -9.35
C LEU A 77 3.01 2.72 -9.71
N ALA A 78 2.65 1.65 -8.98
CA ALA A 78 1.40 0.94 -9.21
C ALA A 78 0.17 1.81 -8.91
N GLY A 79 0.17 2.53 -7.78
CA GLY A 79 -0.90 3.47 -7.44
C GLY A 79 -0.97 4.65 -8.42
N TYR A 80 0.19 5.21 -8.80
CA TYR A 80 0.23 6.29 -9.79
C TYR A 80 -0.27 5.85 -11.17
N LYS A 81 0.13 4.66 -11.63
CA LYS A 81 -0.33 4.08 -12.90
C LYS A 81 -1.84 3.86 -12.91
N ALA A 82 -2.42 3.44 -11.78
CA ALA A 82 -3.88 3.33 -11.64
C ALA A 82 -4.59 4.67 -11.90
N LEU A 83 -4.05 5.77 -11.37
CA LEU A 83 -4.58 7.12 -11.64
C LEU A 83 -4.43 7.50 -13.12
N GLN A 84 -3.28 7.21 -13.74
CA GLN A 84 -3.07 7.47 -15.17
C GLN A 84 -4.05 6.69 -16.06
N ASP A 85 -4.46 5.51 -15.62
CA ASP A 85 -5.45 4.67 -16.30
C ASP A 85 -6.90 5.08 -16.02
N GLY A 86 -7.11 6.19 -15.29
CA GLY A 86 -8.43 6.74 -14.99
C GLY A 86 -9.16 6.04 -13.83
N LYS A 87 -8.47 5.23 -13.02
CA LYS A 87 -9.06 4.69 -11.78
C LYS A 87 -9.20 5.77 -10.72
N THR A 88 -10.04 5.51 -9.72
CA THR A 88 -10.29 6.48 -8.64
C THR A 88 -9.08 6.60 -7.71
N SER A 89 -9.02 7.69 -6.91
CA SER A 89 -8.03 7.84 -5.85
C SER A 89 -8.11 6.71 -4.82
N VAL A 90 -9.32 6.24 -4.49
CA VAL A 90 -9.56 5.09 -3.60
C VAL A 90 -8.94 3.81 -4.15
N ASP A 91 -9.12 3.54 -5.46
CA ASP A 91 -8.49 2.38 -6.10
C ASP A 91 -6.96 2.48 -6.05
N ALA A 92 -6.42 3.65 -6.34
CA ALA A 92 -4.98 3.88 -6.38
C ALA A 92 -4.31 3.68 -5.00
N VAL A 93 -4.91 4.21 -3.94
CA VAL A 93 -4.37 4.03 -2.57
C VAL A 93 -4.51 2.59 -2.10
N GLU A 94 -5.63 1.91 -2.38
CA GLU A 94 -5.80 0.50 -2.02
C GLU A 94 -4.73 -0.36 -2.70
N ILE A 95 -4.49 -0.16 -4.01
CA ILE A 95 -3.45 -0.90 -4.76
C ILE A 95 -2.07 -0.70 -4.12
N ALA A 96 -1.68 0.54 -3.84
CA ALA A 96 -0.37 0.83 -3.27
C ALA A 96 -0.21 0.24 -1.87
N VAL A 97 -1.24 0.37 -1.01
CA VAL A 97 -1.19 -0.15 0.36
C VAL A 97 -1.17 -1.68 0.38
N LYS A 98 -1.91 -2.38 -0.50
CA LYS A 98 -1.85 -3.85 -0.60
C LYS A 98 -0.46 -4.36 -0.94
N ILE A 99 0.26 -3.69 -1.86
CA ILE A 99 1.66 -4.04 -2.19
C ILE A 99 2.55 -3.91 -0.95
N MET A 100 2.28 -2.92 -0.10
CA MET A 100 3.01 -2.71 1.15
C MET A 100 2.62 -3.74 2.22
N GLU A 101 1.33 -4.04 2.39
CA GLU A 101 0.84 -5.08 3.30
C GLU A 101 1.33 -6.48 2.92
N ASP A 102 1.52 -6.77 1.64
CA ASP A 102 2.06 -8.05 1.17
C ASP A 102 3.58 -8.16 1.37
N SER A 103 4.26 -7.08 1.79
CA SER A 103 5.70 -7.01 1.95
C SER A 103 6.16 -7.11 3.42
N PRO A 104 7.02 -8.08 3.78
CA PRO A 104 7.53 -8.24 5.15
C PRO A 104 8.41 -7.07 5.64
N LEU A 105 8.72 -6.11 4.78
CA LEU A 105 9.58 -4.97 5.09
C LEU A 105 8.84 -3.92 5.94
N PHE A 106 7.53 -3.77 5.74
CA PHE A 106 6.75 -2.73 6.41
C PHE A 106 6.00 -3.29 7.62
N ASN A 107 5.67 -2.40 8.56
CA ASN A 107 4.82 -2.73 9.69
C ASN A 107 3.35 -2.59 9.29
N ALA A 108 2.89 -3.46 8.39
CA ALA A 108 1.50 -3.56 7.95
C ALA A 108 1.30 -4.93 7.28
N GLY A 109 0.17 -5.60 7.53
CA GLY A 109 -0.05 -6.94 7.00
C GLY A 109 1.12 -7.88 7.30
N LYS A 110 1.69 -8.49 6.26
CA LYS A 110 2.90 -9.31 6.36
C LYS A 110 4.06 -8.47 6.91
N GLY A 111 4.61 -8.85 8.07
CA GLY A 111 5.67 -8.07 8.71
C GLY A 111 5.18 -7.08 9.78
N ALA A 112 3.90 -7.16 10.14
CA ALA A 112 3.36 -6.50 11.32
C ALA A 112 4.18 -6.81 12.59
N VAL A 113 4.23 -5.83 13.49
CA VAL A 113 4.78 -5.99 14.83
C VAL A 113 3.88 -6.89 15.67
N PHE A 114 4.45 -7.43 16.73
CA PHE A 114 3.73 -8.22 17.72
C PHE A 114 3.31 -7.33 18.89
N ASN A 115 2.13 -7.62 19.45
CA ASN A 115 1.69 -7.08 20.73
C ASN A 115 2.46 -7.73 21.90
N ALA A 116 2.11 -7.34 23.14
CA ALA A 116 2.76 -7.85 24.34
C ALA A 116 2.62 -9.37 24.52
N ASP A 117 1.57 -9.99 23.98
CA ASP A 117 1.33 -11.43 24.05
C ASP A 117 2.01 -12.20 22.92
N GLY A 118 2.68 -11.50 22.00
CA GLY A 118 3.35 -12.14 20.87
C GLY A 118 2.42 -12.47 19.70
N VAL A 119 1.30 -11.74 19.59
CA VAL A 119 0.30 -11.89 18.53
C VAL A 119 0.35 -10.67 17.60
N ASN A 120 0.11 -10.89 16.30
CA ASN A 120 -0.08 -9.81 15.34
C ASN A 120 -1.56 -9.40 15.31
N GLU A 121 -1.84 -8.13 15.61
CA GLU A 121 -3.14 -7.49 15.50
C GLU A 121 -3.03 -6.38 14.45
N LEU A 122 -3.96 -6.37 13.49
CA LEU A 122 -3.87 -5.51 12.31
C LEU A 122 -5.04 -4.54 12.22
N ASP A 123 -4.69 -3.30 11.91
CA ASP A 123 -5.64 -2.20 11.73
C ASP A 123 -5.44 -1.55 10.35
N ALA A 124 -6.52 -1.03 9.78
CA ALA A 124 -6.46 -0.22 8.57
C ALA A 124 -7.67 0.72 8.45
N SER A 125 -7.50 1.81 7.69
CA SER A 125 -8.57 2.75 7.36
C SER A 125 -8.40 3.31 5.96
N ILE A 126 -9.52 3.63 5.31
CA ILE A 126 -9.57 4.27 4.00
C ILE A 126 -10.70 5.31 3.97
N MET A 127 -10.50 6.39 3.21
CA MET A 127 -11.47 7.47 3.07
C MET A 127 -11.49 8.01 1.63
N ASP A 128 -12.69 8.25 1.11
CA ASP A 128 -12.89 8.99 -0.13
C ASP A 128 -13.12 10.47 0.17
N GLY A 129 -12.14 11.32 -0.17
CA GLY A 129 -12.23 12.77 0.04
C GLY A 129 -13.34 13.46 -0.76
N LYS A 130 -13.85 12.84 -1.85
CA LYS A 130 -14.93 13.42 -2.66
C LYS A 130 -16.29 13.23 -2.00
N THR A 131 -16.54 12.06 -1.42
CA THR A 131 -17.85 11.68 -0.86
C THR A 131 -17.88 11.72 0.67
N LEU A 132 -16.73 11.88 1.31
CA LEU A 132 -16.52 11.77 2.76
C LEU A 132 -16.85 10.39 3.34
N LYS A 133 -17.10 9.39 2.49
CA LYS A 133 -17.25 8.01 2.93
C LYS A 133 -15.92 7.52 3.48
N ALA A 134 -15.99 6.76 4.57
CA ALA A 134 -14.83 6.16 5.21
C ALA A 134 -15.15 4.74 5.67
N GLY A 135 -14.11 3.94 5.81
CA GLY A 135 -14.19 2.61 6.37
C GLY A 135 -12.89 2.28 7.11
N ALA A 136 -13.03 1.56 8.22
CA ALA A 136 -11.93 1.19 9.09
C ALA A 136 -12.16 -0.19 9.70
N VAL A 137 -11.05 -0.84 10.03
CA VAL A 137 -10.99 -2.12 10.72
C VAL A 137 -9.86 -2.11 11.74
N ALA A 138 -10.04 -2.82 12.85
CA ALA A 138 -9.00 -3.00 13.85
C ALA A 138 -9.04 -4.40 14.48
N GLU A 139 -7.93 -4.78 15.12
CA GLU A 139 -7.79 -6.05 15.86
C GLU A 139 -8.04 -7.27 14.96
N LEU A 140 -7.60 -7.21 13.70
CA LEU A 140 -7.71 -8.34 12.77
C LEU A 140 -6.56 -9.32 12.98
N HIS A 141 -6.86 -10.61 12.88
CA HIS A 141 -5.90 -11.69 13.09
C HIS A 141 -5.65 -12.55 11.85
N HIS A 142 -6.58 -12.56 10.89
CA HIS A 142 -6.55 -13.50 9.78
C HIS A 142 -6.76 -12.85 8.41
N ILE A 143 -6.97 -11.54 8.35
CA ILE A 143 -7.24 -10.84 7.10
C ILE A 143 -5.92 -10.41 6.47
N LYS A 144 -5.59 -11.00 5.33
CA LYS A 144 -4.32 -10.79 4.63
C LYS A 144 -4.05 -9.32 4.29
N ASN A 145 -5.07 -8.63 3.78
CA ASN A 145 -5.01 -7.23 3.38
C ASN A 145 -6.09 -6.41 4.12
N PRO A 146 -5.80 -5.92 5.34
CA PRO A 146 -6.72 -5.09 6.12
C PRO A 146 -7.30 -3.89 5.36
N ILE A 147 -6.53 -3.21 4.51
CA ILE A 147 -7.01 -2.05 3.74
C ILE A 147 -8.18 -2.39 2.81
N SER A 148 -8.16 -3.58 2.20
CA SER A 148 -9.27 -4.04 1.35
C SER A 148 -10.53 -4.26 2.17
N LEU A 149 -10.41 -4.81 3.39
CA LEU A 149 -11.59 -4.98 4.26
C LEU A 149 -12.14 -3.64 4.73
N ALA A 150 -11.27 -2.68 5.09
CA ALA A 150 -11.67 -1.31 5.40
C ALA A 150 -12.46 -0.67 4.26
N ARG A 151 -12.04 -0.89 3.00
CA ARG A 151 -12.80 -0.44 1.82
C ARG A 151 -14.17 -1.11 1.73
N VAL A 152 -14.26 -2.41 2.00
CA VAL A 152 -15.56 -3.10 1.98
C VAL A 152 -16.49 -2.64 3.10
N VAL A 153 -15.97 -2.26 4.27
CA VAL A 153 -16.75 -1.59 5.33
C VAL A 153 -17.34 -0.29 4.79
N MET A 154 -16.53 0.55 4.13
CA MET A 154 -16.95 1.82 3.52
C MET A 154 -18.04 1.65 2.44
N GLU A 155 -17.92 0.60 1.62
CA GLU A 155 -18.77 0.43 0.44
C GLU A 155 -20.03 -0.43 0.67
N LYS A 156 -19.99 -1.36 1.64
CA LYS A 156 -21.00 -2.41 1.79
C LYS A 156 -21.56 -2.56 3.21
N SER A 157 -21.35 -1.56 4.06
CA SER A 157 -21.95 -1.54 5.39
C SER A 157 -22.56 -0.17 5.70
N GLU A 158 -23.47 -0.14 6.67
CA GLU A 158 -24.02 1.10 7.26
C GLU A 158 -23.07 1.70 8.32
N HIS A 159 -21.89 1.13 8.50
CA HIS A 159 -20.94 1.47 9.56
C HIS A 159 -19.63 1.99 8.98
N VAL A 160 -18.90 2.77 9.79
CA VAL A 160 -17.58 3.28 9.42
C VAL A 160 -16.45 2.41 9.99
N PHE A 161 -16.64 1.81 11.16
CA PHE A 161 -15.56 1.12 11.87
C PHE A 161 -16.05 -0.19 12.48
N LEU A 162 -15.38 -1.30 12.16
CA LEU A 162 -15.61 -2.62 12.74
C LEU A 162 -14.33 -3.12 13.40
N VAL A 163 -14.43 -3.87 14.50
CA VAL A 163 -13.26 -4.35 15.25
C VAL A 163 -13.35 -5.85 15.57
N GLY A 164 -12.19 -6.49 15.69
CA GLY A 164 -12.04 -7.86 16.19
C GLY A 164 -12.91 -8.89 15.44
N ASP A 165 -13.50 -9.80 16.22
CA ASP A 165 -14.35 -10.87 15.71
C ASP A 165 -15.54 -10.38 14.86
N GLY A 166 -16.07 -9.19 15.17
CA GLY A 166 -17.15 -8.57 14.40
C GLY A 166 -16.70 -8.20 12.99
N ALA A 167 -15.49 -7.63 12.86
CA ALA A 167 -14.90 -7.32 11.56
C ALA A 167 -14.57 -8.59 10.76
N GLU A 168 -14.03 -9.64 11.41
CA GLU A 168 -13.75 -10.90 10.72
C GLU A 168 -15.03 -11.67 10.32
N LYS A 169 -16.11 -11.58 11.10
CA LYS A 169 -17.42 -12.10 10.68
C LYS A 169 -17.90 -11.39 9.41
N PHE A 170 -17.83 -10.07 9.38
CA PHE A 170 -18.17 -9.28 8.18
C PHE A 170 -17.28 -9.65 6.98
N ALA A 171 -16.00 -9.93 7.21
CA ALA A 171 -15.07 -10.39 6.17
C ALA A 171 -15.48 -11.75 5.59
N ARG A 172 -15.93 -12.70 6.44
CA ARG A 172 -16.46 -14.00 5.99
C ARG A 172 -17.70 -13.84 5.12
N GLU A 173 -18.64 -12.99 5.53
CA GLU A 173 -19.85 -12.68 4.75
C GLU A 173 -19.53 -12.07 3.38
N ASN A 174 -18.43 -11.31 3.31
CA ASN A 174 -17.90 -10.73 2.07
C ASN A 174 -16.87 -11.60 1.35
N LYS A 175 -16.71 -12.87 1.75
CA LYS A 175 -15.85 -13.89 1.09
C LYS A 175 -14.37 -13.50 0.98
N PHE A 176 -13.82 -12.84 2.00
CA PHE A 176 -12.39 -12.51 2.06
C PHE A 176 -11.49 -13.74 2.21
N GLU A 177 -10.24 -13.61 1.76
CA GLU A 177 -9.18 -14.58 2.01
C GLU A 177 -8.76 -14.51 3.49
N PHE A 178 -8.87 -15.64 4.17
CA PHE A 178 -8.33 -15.82 5.52
C PHE A 178 -6.97 -16.51 5.43
N VAL A 179 -5.97 -15.95 6.08
CA VAL A 179 -4.62 -16.52 6.20
C VAL A 179 -4.34 -16.90 7.66
N PRO A 180 -3.54 -17.94 7.92
CA PRO A 180 -3.11 -18.25 9.27
C PRO A 180 -2.21 -17.13 9.81
N GLN A 181 -2.22 -16.90 11.13
CA GLN A 181 -1.39 -15.87 11.78
C GLN A 181 0.11 -15.97 11.41
N LYS A 182 0.61 -17.18 11.14
CA LYS A 182 1.98 -17.43 10.65
C LYS A 182 2.33 -16.64 9.37
N TYR A 183 1.35 -16.23 8.58
CA TYR A 183 1.57 -15.38 7.41
C TYR A 183 2.16 -14.02 7.78
N PHE A 184 1.72 -13.44 8.90
CA PHE A 184 2.17 -12.11 9.36
C PHE A 184 3.53 -12.15 10.06
N TYR A 185 3.91 -13.33 10.57
CA TYR A 185 5.16 -13.55 11.29
C TYR A 185 6.39 -13.18 10.46
N THR A 186 7.31 -12.44 11.08
CA THR A 186 8.69 -12.32 10.61
C THR A 186 9.66 -12.44 11.77
N GLU A 187 10.78 -13.14 11.54
CA GLU A 187 11.80 -13.38 12.55
C GLU A 187 12.39 -12.07 13.10
N SER A 188 12.55 -11.06 12.24
CA SER A 188 13.08 -9.75 12.61
C SER A 188 12.19 -9.03 13.62
N ARG A 189 10.86 -9.03 13.41
CA ARG A 189 9.87 -8.42 14.31
C ARG A 189 9.72 -9.22 15.60
N TRP A 190 9.80 -10.55 15.53
CA TRP A 190 9.76 -11.39 16.72
C TRP A 190 10.96 -11.11 17.64
N LYS A 191 12.18 -11.08 17.07
CA LYS A 191 13.38 -10.70 17.81
C LYS A 191 13.30 -9.29 18.39
N ALA A 192 12.62 -8.36 17.70
CA ALA A 192 12.40 -7.02 18.24
C ALA A 192 11.52 -7.04 19.50
N LEU A 193 10.41 -7.78 19.51
CA LEU A 193 9.58 -7.95 20.70
C LEU A 193 10.38 -8.55 21.86
N GLN A 194 11.18 -9.59 21.61
CA GLN A 194 11.98 -10.24 22.65
C GLN A 194 13.00 -9.29 23.29
N ARG A 195 13.62 -8.39 22.50
CA ARG A 195 14.51 -7.34 23.02
C ARG A 195 13.76 -6.35 23.91
N ILE A 196 12.61 -5.86 23.45
CA ILE A 196 11.78 -4.91 24.20
C ILE A 196 11.37 -5.52 25.55
N LYS A 197 10.85 -6.75 25.55
CA LYS A 197 10.48 -7.47 26.80
C LYS A 197 11.65 -7.61 27.78
N ALA A 198 12.85 -7.88 27.26
CA ALA A 198 14.05 -7.99 28.11
C ALA A 198 14.47 -6.64 28.70
N GLU A 199 14.37 -5.55 27.94
CA GLU A 199 14.67 -4.19 28.39
C GLU A 199 13.67 -3.71 29.45
N GLU A 200 12.37 -3.95 29.23
CA GLU A 200 11.30 -3.65 30.19
C GLU A 200 11.49 -4.39 31.50
N LYS A 201 11.84 -5.68 31.44
CA LYS A 201 12.14 -6.49 32.63
C LYS A 201 13.32 -5.92 33.42
N LYS A 202 14.42 -5.55 32.75
CA LYS A 202 15.59 -4.94 33.39
C LYS A 202 15.23 -3.62 34.07
N LYS A 203 14.42 -2.78 33.41
CA LYS A 203 13.97 -1.50 33.97
C LYS A 203 13.11 -1.71 35.22
N ALA A 204 12.13 -2.62 35.15
CA ALA A 204 11.30 -2.98 36.29
C ALA A 204 12.10 -3.56 37.49
N GLU A 205 13.19 -4.28 37.22
CA GLU A 205 14.10 -4.78 38.25
C GLU A 205 14.96 -3.66 38.87
N ALA A 206 15.35 -2.65 38.08
CA ALA A 206 16.10 -1.49 38.56
C ALA A 206 15.22 -0.58 39.44
N ASP A 207 13.98 -0.33 39.03
CA ASP A 207 13.02 0.51 39.75
C ASP A 207 12.60 -0.10 41.10
N LYS A 208 12.69 -1.42 41.27
CA LYS A 208 12.44 -2.12 42.54
C LYS A 208 13.61 -2.05 43.53
N LYS A 209 14.79 -1.60 43.08
CA LYS A 209 16.04 -1.56 43.88
C LYS A 209 16.44 -0.14 44.30
N GLY A 210 15.79 0.90 43.77
CA GLY A 210 15.95 2.30 44.16
C GLY A 210 14.80 2.76 45.04
#